data_AF-A0A1G6RBU1-F1
#
_entry.id   AF-A0A1G6RBU1-F1
#
_cell.length_a   1.000
_cell.length_b   1.000
_cell.length_c   1.000
_cell.angle_alpha   90.00
_cell.angle_beta   90.00
_cell.angle_gamma   90.00
#
_symmetry.space_group_name_H-M   'P 1'
#
loop_
_entity.id
_entity.type
_entity.pdbx_description
1 polymer ?
#
loop_
_entity_poly.entity_id
_entity_poly.type
_entity_poly.pdbx_seq_one_letter_code
_entity_poly.pdbx_strand_id
1 'polypeptide(L)'
;MNEWRTVFHHNNYHMRSYSETRWAAMLDALGIAWLYEPEQVLTRHGIYKPDFYLPNAHLYLEVKGPHPTSIEIEKAQDLQETTGVPVFFSHGRPTFFDGELRGGMISYFSSNLAVRFTTARLGQLIKSHLDDKIYWSYIYNGRHTASPPYINVGSVATSYLSSLLSRAQLEQYLENQHKPLNAIKAINQNPAGNIEKALQYASSKLKNEQLIKLLCSGRFGSRSLFSGE
;
A
#
# COMPACT_ATOMS: atom_id res chain seq x y z
N MET A 1 -28.99 -10.13 -0.42
CA MET A 1 -28.44 -8.92 -1.07
C MET A 1 -27.03 -8.74 -0.57
N ASN A 2 -26.06 -8.54 -1.47
CA ASN A 2 -24.69 -8.22 -1.05
C ASN A 2 -24.67 -6.86 -0.36
N GLU A 3 -23.79 -6.69 0.63
CA GLU A 3 -23.61 -5.39 1.29
C GLU A 3 -23.23 -4.32 0.26
N TRP A 4 -23.79 -3.13 0.41
CA TRP A 4 -23.42 -1.96 -0.39
C TRP A 4 -21.91 -1.71 -0.23
N ARG A 5 -21.18 -1.74 -1.34
CA ARG A 5 -19.76 -1.40 -1.38
C ARG A 5 -19.57 -0.13 -2.19
N THR A 6 -19.10 0.92 -1.52
CA THR A 6 -18.73 2.16 -2.19
C THR A 6 -17.50 1.90 -3.05
N VAL A 7 -17.60 2.24 -4.34
CA VAL A 7 -16.46 2.25 -5.25
C VAL A 7 -15.70 3.57 -5.09
N PHE A 8 -14.39 3.47 -4.87
CA PHE A 8 -13.51 4.63 -4.80
C PHE A 8 -12.73 4.76 -6.12
N HIS A 9 -12.42 5.99 -6.53
CA HIS A 9 -11.78 6.25 -7.81
C HIS A 9 -10.44 6.95 -7.63
N HIS A 10 -9.43 6.51 -8.39
CA HIS A 10 -8.15 7.20 -8.50
C HIS A 10 -7.50 6.90 -9.86
N ASN A 11 -7.21 7.92 -10.68
CA ASN A 11 -6.62 7.77 -12.02
C ASN A 11 -7.25 6.64 -12.86
N ASN A 12 -8.58 6.60 -12.92
CA ASN A 12 -9.41 5.59 -13.61
C ASN A 12 -9.42 4.18 -12.99
N TYR A 13 -8.72 3.94 -11.89
CA TYR A 13 -8.85 2.70 -11.13
C TYR A 13 -10.07 2.73 -10.20
N HIS A 14 -10.69 1.57 -10.01
CA HIS A 14 -11.75 1.34 -9.03
C HIS A 14 -11.13 0.69 -7.79
N MET A 15 -10.79 1.52 -6.82
CA MET A 15 -10.12 1.12 -5.58
C MET A 15 -11.12 0.48 -4.61
N ARG A 16 -10.67 -0.54 -3.86
CA ARG A 16 -11.50 -1.28 -2.89
C ARG A 16 -11.75 -0.50 -1.62
N SER A 17 -10.90 0.46 -1.29
CA SER A 17 -11.05 1.26 -0.08
C SER A 17 -10.58 2.71 -0.24
N TYR A 18 -11.07 3.55 0.67
CA TYR A 18 -10.60 4.93 0.79
C TYR A 18 -9.12 5.00 1.19
N SER A 19 -8.65 4.06 2.00
CA SER A 19 -7.25 3.99 2.42
C SER A 19 -6.33 3.68 1.23
N GLU A 20 -6.71 2.73 0.36
CA GLU A 20 -5.96 2.45 -0.88
C GLU A 20 -5.94 3.67 -1.81
N THR A 21 -7.07 4.36 -1.95
CA THR A 21 -7.16 5.59 -2.76
C THR A 21 -6.18 6.65 -2.27
N ARG A 22 -6.09 6.84 -0.94
CA ARG A 22 -5.13 7.78 -0.33
C ARG A 22 -3.68 7.34 -0.54
N TRP A 23 -3.41 6.04 -0.45
CA TRP A 23 -2.07 5.52 -0.73
C TRP A 23 -1.67 5.72 -2.19
N ALA A 24 -2.56 5.45 -3.14
CA ALA A 24 -2.32 5.73 -4.55
C ALA A 24 -2.01 7.22 -4.80
N ALA A 25 -2.76 8.12 -4.18
CA ALA A 25 -2.53 9.56 -4.26
C ALA A 25 -1.20 10.00 -3.60
N MET A 26 -0.82 9.39 -2.47
CA MET A 26 0.49 9.63 -1.84
C MET A 26 1.64 9.12 -2.72
N LEU A 27 1.50 7.93 -3.31
CA LEU A 27 2.52 7.37 -4.21
C LEU A 27 2.72 8.25 -5.44
N ASP A 28 1.63 8.75 -6.04
CA ASP A 28 1.70 9.72 -7.14
C ASP A 28 2.38 11.03 -6.72
N ALA A 29 2.04 11.56 -5.53
CA ALA A 29 2.67 12.77 -5.00
C ALA A 29 4.17 12.62 -4.73
N LEU A 30 4.60 11.40 -4.40
CA LEU A 30 6.00 11.05 -4.20
C LEU A 30 6.71 10.66 -5.52
N GLY A 31 6.00 10.64 -6.64
CA GLY A 31 6.54 10.20 -7.93
C GLY A 31 6.97 8.73 -7.94
N ILE A 32 6.35 7.89 -7.11
CA ILE A 32 6.63 6.46 -7.02
C ILE A 32 5.72 5.72 -7.99
N ALA A 33 6.30 4.95 -8.91
CA ALA A 33 5.55 4.11 -9.83
C ALA A 33 4.84 2.97 -9.08
N TRP A 34 3.57 2.74 -9.42
CA TRP A 34 2.76 1.68 -8.83
C TRP A 34 1.80 1.05 -9.84
N LEU A 35 1.59 -0.25 -9.67
CA LEU A 35 0.55 -1.06 -10.30
C LEU A 35 -0.44 -1.49 -9.22
N TYR A 36 -1.74 -1.41 -9.49
CA TYR A 36 -2.78 -1.77 -8.53
C TYR A 36 -3.35 -3.13 -8.84
N GLU A 37 -3.48 -3.98 -7.82
CA GLU A 37 -3.90 -5.39 -7.94
C GLU A 37 -3.18 -6.13 -9.09
N PRO A 38 -1.82 -6.14 -9.08
CA PRO A 38 -1.01 -6.50 -10.24
C PRO A 38 -1.24 -7.92 -10.72
N GLU A 39 -1.32 -8.89 -9.80
CA GLU A 39 -1.49 -10.31 -10.11
C GLU A 39 -2.07 -11.08 -8.92
N GLN A 40 -2.63 -12.26 -9.21
CA GLN A 40 -3.10 -13.21 -8.22
C GLN A 40 -2.03 -14.26 -7.97
N VAL A 41 -1.79 -14.61 -6.71
CA VAL A 41 -0.82 -15.64 -6.30
C VAL A 41 -1.52 -16.67 -5.43
N LEU A 42 -1.20 -17.94 -5.65
CA LEU A 42 -1.68 -19.02 -4.81
C LEU A 42 -0.82 -19.10 -3.54
N THR A 43 -1.47 -19.02 -2.38
CA THR A 43 -0.84 -19.16 -1.06
C THR A 43 -1.38 -20.41 -0.37
N ARG A 44 -0.80 -20.79 0.78
CA ARG A 44 -1.33 -21.87 1.63
C ARG A 44 -2.76 -21.58 2.13
N HIS A 45 -3.17 -20.31 2.09
CA HIS A 45 -4.47 -19.82 2.52
C HIS A 45 -5.40 -19.44 1.34
N GLY A 46 -5.11 -19.97 0.14
CA GLY A 46 -5.87 -19.73 -1.09
C GLY A 46 -5.32 -18.58 -1.93
N ILE A 47 -6.14 -18.04 -2.83
CA ILE A 47 -5.73 -16.95 -3.73
C ILE A 47 -5.53 -15.67 -2.90
N TYR A 48 -4.36 -15.07 -3.04
CA TYR A 48 -4.00 -13.77 -2.51
C TYR A 48 -3.74 -12.81 -3.68
N LYS A 49 -4.14 -11.54 -3.50
CA LYS A 49 -3.94 -10.47 -4.48
C LYS A 49 -3.48 -9.23 -3.71
N PRO A 50 -2.20 -8.83 -3.82
CA PRO A 50 -1.68 -7.68 -3.09
C PRO A 50 -2.30 -6.38 -3.65
N ASP A 51 -2.45 -5.37 -2.80
CA ASP A 51 -3.06 -4.09 -3.22
C ASP A 51 -2.19 -3.34 -4.25
N PHE A 52 -0.89 -3.16 -3.97
CA PHE A 52 0.03 -2.44 -4.85
C PHE A 52 1.34 -3.19 -5.07
N TYR A 53 1.87 -3.11 -6.29
CA TYR A 53 3.27 -3.40 -6.59
C TYR A 53 3.98 -2.15 -7.07
N LEU A 54 5.16 -1.89 -6.51
CA LEU A 54 6.01 -0.73 -6.82
C LEU A 54 7.21 -1.21 -7.65
N PRO A 55 7.08 -1.27 -8.99
CA PRO A 55 8.06 -1.94 -9.85
C PRO A 55 9.49 -1.43 -9.73
N ASN A 56 9.69 -0.10 -9.69
CA ASN A 56 11.03 0.50 -9.54
C ASN A 56 11.65 0.25 -8.16
N ALA A 57 10.83 0.15 -7.11
CA ALA A 57 11.27 -0.15 -5.75
C ALA A 57 11.42 -1.66 -5.50
N HIS A 58 10.88 -2.50 -6.39
CA HIS A 58 10.78 -3.95 -6.22
C HIS A 58 10.22 -4.30 -4.83
N LEU A 59 8.97 -3.88 -4.61
CA LEU A 59 8.29 -3.91 -3.32
C LEU A 59 6.79 -4.08 -3.53
N TYR A 60 6.12 -4.90 -2.72
CA TYR A 60 4.66 -4.87 -2.61
C TYR A 60 4.23 -4.01 -1.41
N LEU A 61 3.11 -3.30 -1.55
CA LEU A 61 2.48 -2.54 -0.47
C LEU A 61 1.02 -2.98 -0.34
N GLU A 62 0.70 -3.56 0.81
CA GLU A 62 -0.64 -3.94 1.24
C GLU A 62 -1.19 -2.87 2.19
N VAL A 63 -2.45 -2.45 2.01
CA VAL A 63 -3.10 -1.41 2.81
C VAL A 63 -4.21 -2.02 3.66
N LYS A 64 -4.11 -1.86 4.97
CA LYS A 64 -5.10 -2.33 5.95
C LYS A 64 -5.62 -1.20 6.82
N GLY A 65 -6.84 -1.36 7.30
CA GLY A 65 -7.39 -0.52 8.36
C GLY A 65 -6.76 -0.84 9.71
N PRO A 66 -7.03 -2.02 10.28
CA PRO A 66 -6.39 -2.49 11.51
C PRO A 66 -5.00 -3.07 11.25
N HIS A 67 -4.29 -3.43 12.32
CA HIS A 67 -3.08 -4.24 12.25
C HIS A 67 -3.35 -5.53 11.45
N PRO A 68 -2.44 -5.96 10.56
CA PRO A 68 -2.63 -7.19 9.80
C PRO A 68 -2.72 -8.40 10.73
N THR A 69 -3.63 -9.32 10.39
CA THR A 69 -3.80 -10.60 11.10
C THR A 69 -2.66 -11.56 10.77
N SER A 70 -2.49 -12.63 11.58
CA SER A 70 -1.50 -13.68 11.32
C SER A 70 -1.67 -14.30 9.93
N ILE A 71 -2.92 -14.62 9.53
CA ILE A 71 -3.22 -15.18 8.20
C ILE A 71 -2.83 -14.21 7.07
N GLU A 72 -3.05 -12.91 7.24
CA GLU A 72 -2.64 -11.92 6.24
C GLU A 72 -1.12 -11.81 6.14
N ILE A 73 -0.42 -11.86 7.28
CA ILE A 73 1.04 -11.90 7.32
C ILE A 73 1.56 -13.16 6.62
N GLU A 74 0.98 -14.33 6.88
CA GLU A 74 1.37 -15.60 6.25
C GLU A 74 1.13 -15.58 4.73
N LYS A 75 0.02 -15.01 4.25
CA LYS A 75 -0.21 -14.80 2.80
C LYS A 75 0.85 -13.92 2.15
N ALA A 76 1.23 -12.83 2.83
CA ALA A 76 2.29 -11.94 2.37
C ALA A 76 3.67 -12.63 2.39
N GLN A 77 3.94 -13.50 3.37
CA GLN A 77 5.14 -14.33 3.42
C GLN A 77 5.18 -15.32 2.26
N ASP A 78 4.09 -16.02 1.96
CA ASP A 78 4.00 -16.94 0.81
C ASP A 78 4.25 -16.19 -0.52
N LEU A 79 3.70 -14.98 -0.68
CA LEU A 79 3.98 -14.13 -1.84
C LEU A 79 5.47 -13.77 -1.94
N GLN A 80 6.07 -13.36 -0.82
CA GLN A 80 7.48 -13.01 -0.76
C GLN A 80 8.39 -14.20 -1.07
N GLU A 81 8.07 -15.39 -0.56
CA GLU A 81 8.81 -16.63 -0.84
C GLU A 81 8.74 -16.98 -2.33
N THR A 82 7.55 -16.83 -2.93
CA THR A 82 7.30 -17.15 -4.34
C THR A 82 8.01 -16.17 -5.30
N THR A 83 7.95 -14.87 -4.99
CA THR A 83 8.42 -13.81 -5.89
C THR A 83 9.83 -13.30 -5.57
N GLY A 84 10.31 -13.55 -4.35
CA GLY A 84 11.52 -12.94 -3.80
C GLY A 84 11.38 -11.44 -3.53
N VAL A 85 10.18 -10.87 -3.58
CA VAL A 85 9.90 -9.44 -3.40
C VAL A 85 9.30 -9.21 -2.01
N PRO A 86 9.81 -8.26 -1.20
CA PRO A 86 9.26 -8.02 0.11
C PRO A 86 7.88 -7.37 0.07
N VAL A 87 7.04 -7.72 1.05
CA VAL A 87 5.69 -7.19 1.21
C VAL A 87 5.61 -6.33 2.47
N PHE A 88 5.24 -5.07 2.29
CA PHE A 88 5.00 -4.13 3.39
C PHE A 88 3.51 -3.93 3.61
N PHE A 89 3.13 -3.75 4.87
CA PHE A 89 1.78 -3.36 5.26
C PHE A 89 1.78 -1.89 5.67
N SER A 90 0.92 -1.07 5.08
CA SER A 90 0.43 0.13 5.73
C SER A 90 -0.81 -0.22 6.54
N HIS A 91 -0.85 0.13 7.81
CA HIS A 91 -2.03 -0.03 8.66
C HIS A 91 -2.23 1.12 9.64
N GLY A 92 -3.41 1.16 10.25
CA GLY A 92 -3.85 2.24 11.12
C GLY A 92 -4.61 3.33 10.37
N ARG A 93 -4.93 4.41 11.07
CA ARG A 93 -5.71 5.52 10.55
C ARG A 93 -4.88 6.81 10.60
N PRO A 94 -4.03 7.07 9.58
CA PRO A 94 -3.27 8.30 9.55
C PRO A 94 -4.21 9.51 9.49
N THR A 95 -4.11 10.40 10.47
CA THR A 95 -4.82 11.68 10.58
C THR A 95 -3.82 12.83 10.62
N PHE A 96 -4.24 13.98 10.13
CA PHE A 96 -3.44 15.20 10.20
C PHE A 96 -3.49 15.77 11.62
N PHE A 97 -2.31 15.96 12.23
CA PHE A 97 -2.16 16.60 13.52
C PHE A 97 -0.79 17.28 13.61
N ASP A 98 -0.78 18.58 13.93
CA ASP A 98 0.43 19.39 14.15
C ASP A 98 1.45 19.29 13.01
N GLY A 99 0.97 19.47 11.77
CA GLY A 99 1.82 19.40 10.57
C GLY A 99 2.16 17.98 10.11
N GLU A 100 1.88 16.94 10.90
CA GLU A 100 2.26 15.56 10.58
C GLU A 100 1.06 14.64 10.33
N LEU A 101 1.32 13.50 9.67
CA LEU A 101 0.38 12.38 9.62
C LEU A 101 0.67 11.40 10.76
N ARG A 102 -0.24 11.29 11.72
CA ARG A 102 -0.09 10.44 12.91
C ARG A 102 -1.14 9.34 12.95
N GLY A 103 -0.83 8.23 13.61
CA GLY A 103 -1.75 7.09 13.76
C GLY A 103 -1.73 6.06 12.61
N GLY A 104 -0.91 6.28 11.58
CA GLY A 104 -0.57 5.28 10.58
C GLY A 104 0.80 4.66 10.81
N MET A 105 0.94 3.38 10.48
CA MET A 105 2.16 2.60 10.60
C MET A 105 2.47 1.92 9.26
N ILE A 106 3.76 1.83 8.93
CA ILE A 106 4.26 1.00 7.84
C ILE A 106 5.09 -0.11 8.48
N SER A 107 4.78 -1.35 8.15
CA SER A 107 5.34 -2.53 8.81
C SER A 107 5.78 -3.57 7.80
N TYR A 108 6.94 -4.15 8.05
CA TYR A 108 7.44 -5.33 7.36
C TYR A 108 7.56 -6.46 8.37
N PHE A 109 7.11 -7.65 8.00
CA PHE A 109 7.14 -8.84 8.85
C PHE A 109 7.96 -9.93 8.17
N SER A 110 8.94 -10.45 8.91
CA SER A 110 9.72 -11.64 8.58
C SER A 110 9.52 -12.66 9.72
N SER A 111 9.90 -13.92 9.50
CA SER A 111 9.64 -15.05 10.41
C SER A 111 9.96 -14.76 11.87
N ASN A 112 11.02 -13.97 12.15
CA ASN A 112 11.46 -13.66 13.50
C ASN A 112 11.54 -12.15 13.81
N LEU A 113 11.07 -11.30 12.91
CA LEU A 113 11.34 -9.86 13.01
C LEU A 113 10.26 -9.01 12.38
N ALA A 114 9.91 -7.92 13.07
CA ALA A 114 9.07 -6.88 12.53
C ALA A 114 9.84 -5.54 12.51
N VAL A 115 9.87 -4.89 11.35
CA VAL A 115 10.36 -3.51 11.21
C VAL A 115 9.13 -2.61 11.10
N ARG A 116 9.07 -1.56 11.91
CA ARG A 116 7.93 -0.64 11.93
C ARG A 116 8.40 0.80 12.00
N PHE A 117 7.74 1.66 11.22
CA PHE A 117 7.90 3.11 11.32
C PHE A 117 6.58 3.82 11.07
N THR A 118 6.40 4.95 11.74
CA THR A 118 5.15 5.72 11.65
C THR A 118 5.08 6.51 10.35
N THR A 119 3.86 6.81 9.92
CA THR A 119 3.58 7.77 8.83
C THR A 119 4.15 9.16 9.13
N ALA A 120 4.23 9.55 10.41
CA ALA A 120 4.89 10.79 10.82
C ALA A 120 6.40 10.72 10.53
N ARG A 121 7.03 9.59 10.85
CA ARG A 121 8.46 9.37 10.58
C ARG A 121 8.76 9.36 9.07
N LEU A 122 7.89 8.73 8.27
CA LEU A 122 8.00 8.81 6.81
C LEU A 122 7.91 10.27 6.33
N GLY A 123 6.96 11.05 6.87
CA GLY A 123 6.85 12.48 6.58
C GLY A 123 8.10 13.27 6.93
N GLN A 124 8.72 13.01 8.08
CA GLN A 124 9.99 13.64 8.46
C GLN A 124 11.14 13.29 7.51
N LEU A 125 11.22 12.05 7.05
CA LEU A 125 12.21 11.62 6.05
C LEU A 125 12.00 12.36 4.72
N ILE A 126 10.75 12.45 4.25
CA ILE A 126 10.38 13.23 3.06
C ILE A 126 10.81 14.68 3.23
N LYS A 127 10.43 15.34 4.33
CA LYS A 127 10.78 16.75 4.58
C LYS A 127 12.28 17.01 4.62
N SER A 128 13.05 16.07 5.18
CA SER A 128 14.50 16.24 5.36
C SER A 128 15.35 15.89 4.13
N HIS A 129 14.87 15.00 3.25
CA HIS A 129 15.66 14.48 2.12
C HIS A 129 15.09 14.87 0.75
N LEU A 130 13.88 15.42 0.71
CA LEU A 130 13.24 15.94 -0.49
C LEU A 130 12.99 17.44 -0.31
N ASP A 131 11.79 17.93 -0.62
CA ASP A 131 11.44 19.33 -0.46
C ASP A 131 10.10 19.51 0.29
N ASP A 132 9.85 20.75 0.73
CA ASP A 132 8.63 21.11 1.46
C ASP A 132 7.36 20.92 0.62
N LYS A 133 7.43 21.09 -0.71
CA LYS A 133 6.26 20.95 -1.59
C LYS A 133 5.81 19.49 -1.66
N ILE A 134 6.75 18.56 -1.77
CA ILE A 134 6.49 17.12 -1.74
C ILE A 134 6.00 16.72 -0.36
N TYR A 135 6.59 17.24 0.72
CA TYR A 135 6.11 17.01 2.08
C TYR A 135 4.64 17.41 2.25
N TRP A 136 4.27 18.64 1.86
CA TRP A 136 2.89 19.09 1.98
C TRP A 136 1.93 18.32 1.08
N SER A 137 2.39 17.86 -0.08
CA SER A 137 1.62 16.98 -0.97
C SER A 137 1.39 15.60 -0.34
N TYR A 138 2.41 15.04 0.33
CA TYR A 138 2.27 13.82 1.14
C TYR A 138 1.25 14.00 2.27
N ILE A 139 1.34 15.09 3.04
CA ILE A 139 0.38 15.41 4.11
C ILE A 139 -1.04 15.56 3.55
N TYR A 140 -1.20 16.30 2.46
CA TYR A 140 -2.49 16.60 1.85
C TYR A 140 -3.23 15.35 1.37
N ASN A 141 -2.52 14.47 0.66
CA ASN A 141 -3.10 13.22 0.14
C ASN A 141 -3.25 12.16 1.22
N GLY A 142 -2.35 12.17 2.21
CA GLY A 142 -2.34 11.25 3.31
C GLY A 142 -3.20 11.66 4.50
N ARG A 143 -4.04 12.70 4.45
CA ARG A 143 -4.96 13.03 5.55
C ARG A 143 -6.28 12.29 5.41
N HIS A 144 -6.82 11.78 6.52
CA HIS A 144 -8.18 11.27 6.53
C HIS A 144 -9.17 12.44 6.53
N THR A 145 -9.89 12.66 5.43
CA THR A 145 -10.99 13.66 5.38
C THR A 145 -12.33 13.01 5.70
N ALA A 146 -13.31 13.81 6.13
CA ALA A 146 -14.70 13.37 6.10
C ALA A 146 -15.12 13.07 4.66
N SER A 147 -16.11 12.18 4.50
CA SER A 147 -16.73 11.96 3.19
C SER A 147 -17.24 13.30 2.64
N PRO A 148 -17.06 13.57 1.34
CA PRO A 148 -17.59 14.79 0.75
C PRO A 148 -19.12 14.82 0.91
N PRO A 149 -19.72 16.01 1.06
CA PRO A 149 -21.18 16.13 1.23
C PRO A 149 -21.95 15.72 -0.04
N TYR A 150 -21.27 15.57 -1.16
CA TYR A 150 -21.80 15.09 -2.43
C TYR A 150 -20.88 14.02 -3.02
N ILE A 151 -21.48 13.07 -3.72
CA ILE A 151 -20.79 12.02 -4.46
C ILE A 151 -21.26 12.05 -5.91
N ASN A 152 -20.36 11.69 -6.83
CA ASN A 152 -20.69 11.64 -8.26
C ASN A 152 -21.79 10.59 -8.49
N VAL A 153 -22.84 10.96 -9.24
CA VAL A 153 -23.96 10.04 -9.54
C VAL A 153 -23.51 8.77 -10.27
N GLY A 154 -22.48 8.88 -11.10
CA GLY A 154 -21.82 7.74 -11.74
C GLY A 154 -21.21 6.79 -10.70
N SER A 155 -20.51 7.29 -9.69
CA SER A 155 -19.98 6.45 -8.60
C SER A 155 -21.09 5.76 -7.80
N VAL A 156 -22.23 6.41 -7.60
CA VAL A 156 -23.42 5.80 -6.98
C VAL A 156 -23.96 4.67 -7.85
N ALA A 157 -24.15 4.93 -9.14
CA ALA A 157 -24.63 3.92 -10.09
C ALA A 157 -23.65 2.74 -10.19
N THR A 158 -22.35 2.99 -10.30
CA THR A 158 -21.32 1.94 -10.34
C THR A 158 -21.31 1.12 -9.04
N SER A 159 -21.44 1.76 -7.87
CA SER A 159 -21.51 1.05 -6.58
C SER A 159 -22.76 0.16 -6.50
N TYR A 160 -23.91 0.69 -6.94
CA TYR A 160 -25.17 -0.07 -6.99
C TYR A 160 -25.05 -1.27 -7.95
N LEU A 161 -24.64 -1.04 -9.20
CA LEU A 161 -24.49 -2.11 -10.19
C LEU A 161 -23.47 -3.17 -9.75
N SER A 162 -22.36 -2.76 -9.14
CA SER A 162 -21.36 -3.67 -8.59
C SER A 162 -21.92 -4.54 -7.47
N SER A 163 -22.85 -4.01 -6.66
CA SER A 163 -23.51 -4.78 -5.60
C SER A 163 -24.44 -5.90 -6.13
N LEU A 164 -24.90 -5.78 -7.37
CA LEU A 164 -25.75 -6.79 -8.04
C LEU A 164 -24.93 -7.95 -8.61
N LEU A 165 -23.62 -7.79 -8.78
CA LEU A 165 -22.74 -8.83 -9.31
C LEU A 165 -22.44 -9.91 -8.27
N SER A 166 -22.28 -11.15 -8.72
CA SER A 166 -21.63 -12.18 -7.91
C SER A 166 -20.16 -11.82 -7.67
N ARG A 167 -19.55 -12.42 -6.64
CA ARG A 167 -18.12 -12.19 -6.34
C ARG A 167 -17.21 -12.48 -7.54
N ALA A 168 -17.47 -13.56 -8.28
CA ALA A 168 -16.68 -13.92 -9.46
C ALA A 168 -16.83 -12.89 -10.58
N GLN A 169 -18.05 -12.42 -10.86
CA GLN A 169 -18.30 -11.38 -11.86
C GLN A 169 -17.67 -10.04 -11.47
N LEU A 170 -17.70 -9.68 -10.18
CA LEU A 170 -17.07 -8.46 -9.70
C LEU A 170 -15.54 -8.50 -9.85
N GLU A 171 -14.91 -9.61 -9.47
CA GLU A 171 -13.45 -9.78 -9.66
C GLU A 171 -13.08 -9.71 -11.14
N GLN A 172 -13.83 -10.39 -12.02
CA GLN A 172 -13.61 -10.35 -13.47
C GLN A 172 -13.80 -8.92 -14.02
N TYR A 173 -14.82 -8.20 -13.55
CA TYR A 173 -15.06 -6.80 -13.93
C TYR A 173 -13.88 -5.90 -13.55
N LEU A 174 -13.43 -5.97 -12.28
CA LEU A 174 -12.30 -5.17 -11.80
C LEU A 174 -11.02 -5.51 -12.56
N GLU A 175 -10.76 -6.80 -12.80
CA GLU A 175 -9.60 -7.26 -13.56
C GLU A 175 -9.59 -6.73 -15.00
N ASN A 176 -10.74 -6.76 -15.67
CA ASN A 176 -10.91 -6.20 -17.01
C ASN A 176 -10.69 -4.68 -17.06
N GLN A 177 -10.97 -3.96 -15.97
CA GLN A 177 -10.69 -2.52 -15.86
C GLN A 177 -9.21 -2.24 -15.52
N HIS A 178 -8.64 -2.98 -14.57
CA HIS A 178 -7.32 -2.68 -14.00
C HIS A 178 -6.16 -3.15 -14.87
N LYS A 179 -6.27 -4.31 -15.55
CA LYS A 179 -5.17 -4.86 -16.36
C LYS A 179 -4.72 -3.92 -17.50
N PRO A 180 -5.62 -3.34 -18.32
CA PRO A 180 -5.19 -2.40 -19.36
C PRO A 180 -4.50 -1.16 -18.78
N LEU A 181 -4.98 -0.64 -17.66
CA LEU A 181 -4.37 0.52 -16.98
C LEU A 181 -2.97 0.18 -16.46
N ASN A 182 -2.79 -0.99 -15.85
CA ASN A 182 -1.48 -1.47 -15.41
C ASN A 182 -0.52 -1.65 -16.59
N ALA A 183 -0.99 -2.19 -17.73
CA ALA A 183 -0.17 -2.32 -18.93
C ALA A 183 0.30 -0.96 -19.47
N ILE A 184 -0.61 0.02 -19.55
CA ILE A 184 -0.27 1.40 -19.97
C ILE A 184 0.73 2.03 -18.99
N LYS A 185 0.52 1.87 -17.68
CA LYS A 185 1.45 2.37 -16.66
C LYS A 185 2.83 1.74 -16.74
N ALA A 186 2.89 0.42 -16.95
CA ALA A 186 4.15 -0.30 -17.07
C ALA A 186 4.96 0.15 -18.30
N ILE A 187 4.28 0.44 -19.43
CA ILE A 187 4.92 0.96 -20.64
C ILE A 187 5.44 2.39 -20.44
N ASN A 188 4.63 3.25 -19.80
CA ASN A 188 4.97 4.66 -19.58
C ASN A 188 5.81 4.89 -18.31
N GLN A 189 6.41 3.83 -17.76
CA GLN A 189 7.11 3.91 -16.50
C GLN A 189 8.43 4.67 -16.68
N ASN A 190 8.58 5.78 -15.95
CA ASN A 190 9.81 6.53 -15.93
C ASN A 190 10.93 5.73 -15.23
N PRO A 191 12.21 5.99 -15.57
CA PRO A 191 13.34 5.45 -14.84
C PRO A 191 13.26 5.74 -13.33
N ALA A 192 13.76 4.81 -12.52
CA ALA A 192 13.69 4.92 -11.07
C ALA A 192 14.25 6.26 -10.55
N GLY A 193 13.39 7.03 -9.87
CA GLY A 193 13.76 8.26 -9.18
C GLY A 193 14.65 7.99 -7.95
N ASN A 194 15.16 9.05 -7.32
CA ASN A 194 16.02 8.89 -6.14
C ASN A 194 15.30 8.19 -4.97
N ILE A 195 14.02 8.48 -4.78
CA ILE A 195 13.20 7.84 -3.74
C ILE A 195 13.05 6.35 -4.02
N GLU A 196 12.72 5.99 -5.26
CA GLU A 196 12.53 4.58 -5.65
C GLU A 196 13.84 3.81 -5.55
N LYS A 197 14.98 4.40 -5.93
CA LYS A 197 16.30 3.81 -5.72
C LYS A 197 16.62 3.58 -4.24
N ALA A 198 16.28 4.53 -3.38
CA ALA A 198 16.45 4.37 -1.93
C ALA A 198 15.56 3.25 -1.36
N LEU A 199 14.30 3.18 -1.82
CA LEU A 199 13.38 2.09 -1.47
C LEU A 199 13.87 0.74 -1.99
N GLN A 200 14.36 0.68 -3.22
CA GLN A 200 14.94 -0.53 -3.82
C GLN A 200 16.18 -1.00 -3.05
N TYR A 201 17.05 -0.07 -2.66
CA TYR A 201 18.20 -0.37 -1.81
C TYR A 201 17.73 -0.95 -0.47
N ALA A 202 16.82 -0.28 0.22
CA ALA A 202 16.26 -0.77 1.48
C ALA A 202 15.60 -2.15 1.33
N SER A 203 14.77 -2.35 0.31
CA SER A 203 14.13 -3.61 -0.07
C SER A 203 15.16 -4.73 -0.23
N SER A 204 16.24 -4.49 -0.99
CA SER A 204 17.31 -5.47 -1.20
C SER A 204 18.01 -5.90 0.09
N LYS A 205 18.04 -5.03 1.09
CA LYS A 205 18.69 -5.26 2.38
C LYS A 205 17.82 -6.03 3.38
N LEU A 206 16.50 -6.06 3.19
CA LEU A 206 15.58 -6.83 4.03
C LEU A 206 15.71 -8.34 3.84
N LYS A 207 16.48 -8.79 2.83
CA LYS A 207 16.86 -10.20 2.67
C LYS A 207 17.99 -10.63 3.61
N ASN A 208 18.67 -9.68 4.26
CA ASN A 208 19.82 -9.95 5.12
C ASN A 208 19.42 -9.81 6.60
N GLU A 209 19.19 -10.94 7.27
CA GLU A 209 18.81 -10.98 8.69
C GLU A 209 19.74 -10.18 9.62
N GLN A 210 21.06 -10.14 9.34
CA GLN A 210 22.01 -9.34 10.12
C GLN A 210 21.75 -7.85 9.95
N LEU A 211 21.40 -7.41 8.74
CA LEU A 211 21.12 -6.00 8.48
C LEU A 211 19.76 -5.57 9.06
N ILE A 212 18.76 -6.45 9.07
CA ILE A 212 17.48 -6.14 9.72
C ILE A 212 17.66 -6.04 11.24
N LYS A 213 18.47 -6.92 11.85
CA LYS A 213 18.88 -6.80 13.27
C LYS A 213 19.56 -5.46 13.54
N LEU A 214 20.40 -4.97 12.62
CA LEU A 214 21.06 -3.67 12.73
C LEU A 214 20.06 -2.50 12.64
N LEU A 215 19.14 -2.53 11.67
CA LEU A 215 18.08 -1.52 11.49
C LEU A 215 17.13 -1.44 12.70
N CYS A 216 16.87 -2.58 13.35
CA CYS A 216 16.11 -2.65 14.60
C CYS A 216 16.89 -2.23 15.85
N SER A 217 18.22 -2.19 15.79
CA SER A 217 19.10 -1.77 16.90
C SER A 217 19.54 -0.30 16.81
N GLY A 218 19.41 0.33 15.64
CA GLY A 218 19.68 1.75 15.45
C GLY A 218 18.48 2.64 15.77
N ARG A 219 18.69 3.97 15.75
CA ARG A 219 17.68 5.04 15.91
C ARG A 219 16.50 5.01 14.90
N PHE A 220 16.33 3.94 14.12
CA PHE A 220 15.44 3.87 12.96
C PHE A 220 14.21 2.96 13.15
N GLY A 221 14.13 2.13 14.19
CA GLY A 221 12.94 1.29 14.45
C GLY A 221 12.80 0.87 15.91
N SER A 222 11.57 0.59 16.33
CA SER A 222 11.31 -0.09 17.62
C SER A 222 11.30 -1.60 17.42
N ARG A 223 12.11 -2.32 18.20
CA ARG A 223 12.11 -3.78 18.24
C ARG A 223 10.89 -4.24 19.04
N SER A 224 9.98 -4.97 18.40
CA SER A 224 9.09 -5.88 19.13
C SER A 224 9.34 -7.29 18.61
N LEU A 225 9.52 -8.24 19.52
CA LEU A 225 9.44 -9.65 19.17
C LEU A 225 8.01 -9.90 18.67
N PHE A 226 7.88 -10.62 17.56
CA PHE A 226 6.59 -11.12 17.12
C PHE A 226 6.36 -12.40 17.92
N SER A 227 5.58 -12.33 18.99
CA SER A 227 4.99 -13.53 19.59
C SER A 227 3.78 -13.87 18.74
N GLY A 228 3.91 -14.86 17.86
CA GLY A 228 2.75 -15.49 17.25
C GLY A 228 1.99 -16.24 18.34
N GLU A 229 1.05 -15.57 18.99
CA GLU A 229 -0.05 -16.18 19.74
C GLU A 229 -1.37 -15.72 19.12
#